data_AF-A0A164LBU6-F1
#
_entry.id   AF-A0A164LBU6-F1
#
_cell.length_a   1.000
_cell.length_b   1.000
_cell.length_c   1.000
_cell.angle_alpha   90.00
_cell.angle_beta   90.00
_cell.angle_gamma   90.00
#
_symmetry.space_group_name_H-M   'P 1'
#
loop_
_entity.id
_entity.type
_entity.pdbx_description
1 polymer ?
#
loop_
_entity_poly.entity_id
_entity_poly.type
_entity_poly.pdbx_seq_one_letter_code
_entity_poly.pdbx_strand_id
1 'polypeptide(L)'
;MDNNGYVYILINPAMAEMVKVGMTTRDPEDRVEELSSATGVPNQFILVYKEHFNDCVLAEKMVHEILEGKGYRVAQNREFFSVPIPEAINVVQEVKKYLLENKTENSDVTNTSVAAAPPNDIEELIIGLLQTAKDHYYGTDDTLQDYKEATKIFKKASKLGSGEAYRFLGDMILDLDDTYWYYGMTFSKRNRSPKVIEKALDCYKQGEKNGDRICLARMGNIYSASSSEDGASYHLQNSMKCWGMYIEKIKNDGAEALDVYNILRFLTYLNKELRDRESYKRDSIFEWVQERLLNILEFVVLEYYSDSKQILDEFEQLKSLVKTLENPKVADLYMIVTGSFPNSQVILGEIVSGAIYVGDRIEIFNGGVDWDGEIKTIKSIEKLVEIDTVDCDYAEAGELVHIKLSDTTFDEYEVLSYFSDVYMKGTKRFINK
;
A
#
# COMPACT_ATOMS: atom_id res chain seq x y z
N MET A 1 -29.79 -4.55 -41.28
CA MET A 1 -30.39 -4.92 -39.97
C MET A 1 -30.10 -3.74 -39.06
N ASP A 2 -31.07 -3.30 -38.27
CA ASP A 2 -30.80 -2.30 -37.25
C ASP A 2 -29.86 -2.95 -36.22
N ASN A 3 -28.60 -2.52 -36.21
CA ASN A 3 -27.61 -2.97 -35.22
C ASN A 3 -27.77 -2.23 -33.88
N ASN A 4 -28.87 -1.50 -33.71
CA ASN A 4 -29.16 -0.78 -32.48
C ASN A 4 -29.54 -1.78 -31.39
N GLY A 5 -28.89 -1.69 -30.23
CA GLY A 5 -29.04 -2.70 -29.20
C GLY A 5 -28.16 -2.43 -28.00
N TYR A 6 -27.91 -3.46 -27.21
CA TYR A 6 -27.16 -3.39 -25.97
C TYR A 6 -25.94 -4.30 -26.03
N VAL A 7 -24.83 -3.84 -25.44
CA VAL A 7 -23.76 -4.72 -24.98
C VAL A 7 -23.97 -4.91 -23.49
N TYR A 8 -23.87 -6.14 -23.02
CA TYR A 8 -24.13 -6.52 -21.64
C TYR A 8 -23.01 -7.39 -21.06
N ILE A 9 -22.92 -7.35 -19.74
CA ILE A 9 -22.00 -8.15 -18.94
C ILE A 9 -22.83 -9.05 -18.02
N LEU A 10 -22.66 -10.36 -18.17
CA LEU A 10 -23.29 -11.35 -17.32
C LEU A 10 -22.26 -12.04 -16.44
N ILE A 11 -22.69 -12.43 -15.25
CA ILE A 11 -21.95 -13.36 -14.40
C ILE A 11 -22.76 -14.62 -14.18
N ASN A 12 -22.06 -15.73 -13.93
CA ASN A 12 -22.69 -16.97 -13.53
C ASN A 12 -22.06 -17.44 -12.21
N PRO A 13 -22.83 -17.63 -11.12
CA PRO A 13 -22.28 -18.08 -9.84
C PRO A 13 -21.47 -19.39 -9.91
N ALA A 14 -21.75 -20.27 -10.87
CA ALA A 14 -20.98 -21.50 -11.09
C ALA A 14 -19.70 -21.31 -11.92
N MET A 15 -19.54 -20.15 -12.57
CA MET A 15 -18.36 -19.80 -13.37
C MET A 15 -17.58 -18.70 -12.63
N ALA A 16 -16.88 -19.10 -11.57
CA ALA A 16 -16.10 -18.19 -10.75
C ALA A 16 -15.05 -17.44 -11.60
N GLU A 17 -14.86 -16.15 -11.28
CA GLU A 17 -13.83 -15.26 -11.87
C GLU A 17 -13.99 -14.95 -13.36
N MET A 18 -15.10 -15.36 -13.97
CA MET A 18 -15.38 -15.07 -15.37
C MET A 18 -16.61 -14.20 -15.53
N VAL A 19 -16.53 -13.27 -16.49
CA VAL A 19 -17.68 -12.54 -17.02
C VAL A 19 -17.96 -12.98 -18.44
N LYS A 20 -19.23 -13.00 -18.83
CA LYS A 20 -19.65 -13.12 -20.22
C LYS A 20 -19.98 -11.73 -20.74
N VAL A 21 -19.34 -11.33 -21.83
CA VAL A 21 -19.67 -10.07 -22.52
C VAL A 21 -20.37 -10.42 -23.83
N GLY A 22 -21.62 -10.01 -24.00
CA GLY A 22 -22.38 -10.29 -25.21
C GLY A 22 -23.24 -9.11 -25.64
N MET A 23 -23.94 -9.25 -26.76
CA MET A 23 -24.88 -8.23 -27.25
C MET A 23 -26.28 -8.78 -27.59
N THR A 24 -27.24 -7.87 -27.65
CA THR A 24 -28.60 -8.14 -28.13
C THR A 24 -29.23 -6.88 -28.74
N THR A 25 -30.09 -7.05 -29.74
CA THR A 25 -30.92 -5.95 -30.28
C THR A 25 -32.27 -5.83 -29.57
N ARG A 26 -32.52 -6.66 -28.56
CA ARG A 26 -33.71 -6.65 -27.68
C ARG A 26 -33.32 -6.25 -26.25
N ASP A 27 -34.23 -6.36 -25.29
CA ASP A 27 -33.90 -6.18 -23.88
C ASP A 27 -32.87 -7.25 -23.42
N PRO A 28 -31.76 -6.87 -22.77
CA PRO A 28 -30.78 -7.81 -22.23
C PRO A 28 -31.36 -8.82 -21.23
N GLU A 29 -32.42 -8.45 -20.52
CA GLU A 29 -33.11 -9.28 -19.54
C GLU A 29 -33.78 -10.48 -20.23
N ASP A 30 -34.45 -10.27 -21.36
CA ASP A 30 -34.99 -11.36 -22.19
C ASP A 30 -33.86 -12.31 -22.63
N ARG A 31 -32.70 -11.75 -22.97
CA ARG A 31 -31.54 -12.54 -23.41
C ARG A 31 -30.92 -13.34 -22.26
N VAL A 32 -30.94 -12.80 -21.04
CA VAL A 32 -30.49 -13.49 -19.82
C VAL A 32 -31.37 -14.71 -19.53
N GLU A 33 -32.70 -14.56 -19.65
CA GLU A 33 -33.65 -15.66 -19.46
C GLU A 33 -33.42 -16.79 -20.48
N GLU A 34 -33.28 -16.44 -21.77
CA GLU A 34 -32.98 -17.40 -22.83
C GLU A 34 -31.69 -18.19 -22.55
N LEU A 35 -30.61 -17.49 -22.21
CA LEU A 35 -29.31 -18.11 -21.93
C LEU A 35 -29.33 -18.96 -20.66
N SER A 36 -30.12 -18.58 -19.66
CA SER A 36 -30.26 -19.30 -18.40
C SER A 36 -31.17 -20.53 -18.51
N SER A 37 -32.02 -20.59 -19.54
CA SER A 37 -32.90 -21.74 -19.81
C SER A 37 -32.21 -22.92 -20.51
N ALA A 38 -30.98 -22.73 -21.01
CA ALA A 38 -30.22 -23.76 -21.70
C ALA A 38 -29.75 -24.86 -20.74
N THR A 39 -29.95 -26.13 -21.12
CA THR A 39 -29.67 -27.33 -20.31
C THR A 39 -28.18 -27.56 -19.97
N GLY A 40 -27.29 -26.66 -20.40
CA GLY A 40 -25.84 -26.74 -20.17
C GLY A 40 -25.28 -25.75 -19.15
N VAL A 41 -26.13 -24.97 -18.46
CA VAL A 41 -25.67 -23.91 -17.53
C VAL A 41 -26.07 -24.26 -16.08
N PRO A 42 -25.12 -24.43 -15.13
CA PRO A 42 -25.43 -24.94 -13.79
C PRO A 42 -26.23 -23.99 -12.89
N ASN A 43 -26.07 -22.68 -13.10
CA ASN A 43 -26.78 -21.61 -12.39
C ASN A 43 -27.29 -20.57 -13.40
N GLN A 44 -28.29 -19.77 -13.03
CA GLN A 44 -28.78 -18.69 -13.87
C GLN A 44 -27.71 -17.60 -14.05
N PHE A 45 -27.68 -16.99 -15.23
CA PHE A 45 -26.88 -15.78 -15.44
C PHE A 45 -27.51 -14.59 -14.74
N ILE A 46 -26.68 -13.70 -14.23
CA ILE A 46 -27.08 -12.44 -13.61
C ILE A 46 -26.56 -11.32 -14.50
N LEU A 47 -27.45 -10.42 -14.92
CA LEU A 47 -27.07 -9.21 -15.63
C LEU A 47 -26.43 -8.22 -14.65
N VAL A 48 -25.17 -7.86 -14.91
CA VAL A 48 -24.39 -6.98 -14.04
C VAL A 48 -24.26 -5.58 -14.61
N TYR A 49 -24.23 -5.47 -15.94
CA TYR A 49 -24.16 -4.21 -16.64
C TYR A 49 -24.79 -4.34 -18.02
N LYS A 50 -25.45 -3.29 -18.49
CA LYS A 50 -25.85 -3.14 -19.89
C LYS A 50 -25.63 -1.70 -20.32
N GLU A 51 -25.21 -1.53 -21.56
CA GLU A 51 -25.02 -0.23 -22.18
C GLU A 51 -25.58 -0.25 -23.60
N HIS A 52 -26.27 0.82 -23.98
CA HIS A 52 -26.95 0.90 -25.27
C HIS A 52 -26.01 1.42 -26.36
N PHE A 53 -26.04 0.85 -27.56
CA PHE A 53 -25.22 1.25 -28.70
C PHE A 53 -26.03 1.26 -29.98
N ASN A 54 -25.86 2.30 -30.79
CA ASN A 54 -26.48 2.37 -32.12
C ASN A 54 -25.96 1.27 -33.07
N ASP A 55 -24.74 0.78 -32.80
CA ASP A 55 -24.18 -0.41 -33.44
C ASP A 55 -23.56 -1.30 -32.35
N CYS A 56 -24.40 -2.12 -31.72
CA CYS A 56 -23.99 -3.05 -30.67
C CYS A 56 -23.08 -4.19 -31.19
N VAL A 57 -23.14 -4.49 -32.49
CA VAL A 57 -22.26 -5.48 -33.14
C VAL A 57 -20.83 -4.96 -33.19
N LEU A 58 -20.65 -3.71 -33.63
CA LEU A 58 -19.34 -3.06 -33.61
C LEU A 58 -18.82 -2.91 -32.18
N ALA A 59 -19.67 -2.47 -31.25
CA ALA A 59 -19.29 -2.25 -29.87
C ALA A 59 -18.84 -3.54 -29.17
N GLU A 60 -19.59 -4.63 -29.31
CA GLU A 60 -19.23 -5.95 -28.74
C GLU A 60 -17.85 -6.39 -29.25
N LYS A 61 -17.64 -6.29 -30.58
CA LYS A 61 -16.38 -6.67 -31.20
C LYS A 61 -15.20 -5.88 -30.62
N MET A 62 -15.34 -4.56 -30.48
CA MET A 62 -14.29 -3.71 -29.89
C MET A 62 -14.01 -4.05 -28.43
N VAL A 63 -15.06 -4.30 -27.63
CA VAL A 63 -14.90 -4.71 -26.23
C VAL A 63 -14.16 -6.04 -26.13
N HIS A 64 -14.50 -7.01 -27.00
CA HIS A 64 -13.80 -8.30 -27.04
C HIS A 64 -12.33 -8.14 -27.44
N GLU A 65 -12.02 -7.34 -28.46
CA GLU A 65 -10.64 -7.08 -28.90
C GLU A 65 -9.78 -6.43 -27.81
N ILE A 66 -10.34 -5.45 -27.07
CA ILE A 66 -9.63 -4.78 -25.96
C ILE A 66 -9.38 -5.75 -24.81
N LEU A 67 -10.40 -6.52 -24.40
CA LEU A 67 -10.26 -7.49 -23.31
C LEU A 67 -9.32 -8.64 -23.69
N GLU A 68 -9.32 -9.08 -24.95
CA GLU A 68 -8.38 -10.06 -25.47
C GLU A 68 -6.95 -9.52 -25.50
N GLY A 69 -6.75 -8.28 -25.97
CA GLY A 69 -5.45 -7.61 -25.97
C GLY A 69 -4.86 -7.41 -24.57
N LYS A 70 -5.71 -7.23 -23.55
CA LYS A 70 -5.32 -7.20 -22.13
C LYS A 70 -5.04 -8.59 -21.52
N GLY A 71 -5.17 -9.67 -22.30
CA GLY A 71 -4.89 -11.04 -21.86
C GLY A 71 -6.00 -11.71 -21.06
N TYR A 72 -7.22 -11.15 -21.04
CA TYR A 72 -8.32 -11.67 -20.22
C TYR A 72 -9.13 -12.78 -20.88
N ARG A 73 -8.93 -13.06 -22.17
CA ARG A 73 -9.78 -14.02 -22.91
C ARG A 73 -9.47 -15.47 -22.53
N VAL A 74 -10.50 -16.20 -22.09
CA VAL A 74 -10.34 -17.59 -21.59
C VAL A 74 -10.15 -18.61 -22.72
N ALA A 75 -10.77 -18.37 -23.89
CA ALA A 75 -10.58 -19.18 -25.09
C ALA A 75 -10.97 -18.37 -26.34
N GLN A 76 -10.24 -18.55 -27.44
CA GLN A 76 -10.38 -17.78 -28.69
C GLN A 76 -11.76 -17.87 -29.37
N ASN A 77 -12.60 -18.85 -29.01
CA ASN A 77 -13.95 -19.05 -29.56
C ASN A 77 -15.08 -18.82 -28.54
N ARG A 78 -14.78 -18.17 -27.42
CA ARG A 78 -15.75 -17.94 -26.35
C ARG A 78 -15.80 -16.47 -25.97
N GLU A 79 -17.01 -16.02 -25.61
CA GLU A 79 -17.33 -14.66 -25.16
C GLU A 79 -17.14 -14.52 -23.63
N PHE A 80 -16.17 -15.24 -23.07
CA PHE A 80 -15.91 -15.30 -21.63
C PHE A 80 -14.51 -14.76 -21.32
N PHE A 81 -14.44 -13.91 -20.30
CA PHE A 81 -13.25 -13.17 -19.93
C PHE A 81 -12.98 -13.29 -18.43
N SER A 82 -11.74 -13.59 -18.07
CA SER A 82 -11.25 -13.65 -16.69
C SER A 82 -10.82 -12.26 -16.24
N VAL A 83 -11.77 -11.35 -16.09
CA VAL A 83 -11.54 -9.93 -15.82
C VAL A 83 -12.41 -9.46 -14.63
N PRO A 84 -11.91 -8.57 -13.76
CA PRO A 84 -12.75 -7.93 -12.75
C PRO A 84 -13.93 -7.21 -13.40
N ILE A 85 -15.13 -7.30 -12.80
CA ILE A 85 -16.35 -6.67 -13.32
C ILE A 85 -16.15 -5.16 -13.58
N PRO A 86 -15.55 -4.36 -12.68
CA PRO A 86 -15.35 -2.94 -12.93
C PRO A 86 -14.47 -2.69 -14.15
N GLU A 87 -13.45 -3.53 -14.38
CA GLU A 87 -12.60 -3.42 -15.56
C GLU A 87 -13.36 -3.77 -16.85
N ALA A 88 -14.23 -4.77 -16.82
CA ALA A 88 -15.10 -5.08 -17.96
C ALA A 88 -16.10 -3.94 -18.24
N ILE A 89 -16.69 -3.35 -17.20
CA ILE A 89 -17.57 -2.17 -17.32
C ILE A 89 -16.80 -0.99 -17.90
N ASN A 90 -15.60 -0.71 -17.37
CA ASN A 90 -14.74 0.36 -17.85
C ASN A 90 -14.45 0.20 -19.35
N VAL A 91 -14.13 -1.01 -19.83
CA VAL A 91 -13.89 -1.23 -21.25
C VAL A 91 -15.16 -0.99 -22.08
N VAL A 92 -16.34 -1.43 -21.62
CA VAL A 92 -17.61 -1.14 -22.32
C VAL A 92 -17.88 0.37 -22.37
N GLN A 93 -17.60 1.09 -21.29
CA GLN A 93 -17.74 2.55 -21.20
C GLN A 93 -16.71 3.29 -22.05
N GLU A 94 -15.46 2.83 -22.10
CA GLU A 94 -14.41 3.34 -22.98
C GLU A 94 -14.81 3.20 -24.45
N VAL A 95 -15.33 2.03 -24.84
CA VAL A 95 -15.84 1.80 -26.20
C VAL A 95 -17.05 2.69 -26.49
N LYS A 96 -17.97 2.85 -25.52
CA LYS A 96 -19.10 3.78 -25.65
C LYS A 96 -18.63 5.22 -25.86
N LYS A 97 -17.69 5.68 -25.05
CA LYS A 97 -17.08 7.01 -25.14
C LYS A 97 -16.39 7.19 -26.49
N TYR A 98 -15.55 6.23 -26.90
CA TYR A 98 -14.89 6.25 -28.19
C TYR A 98 -15.88 6.29 -29.36
N LEU A 99 -16.93 5.48 -29.35
CA LEU A 99 -17.95 5.47 -30.42
C LEU A 99 -18.83 6.72 -30.42
N LEU A 100 -18.95 7.42 -29.29
CA LEU A 100 -19.58 8.74 -29.22
C LEU A 100 -18.62 9.83 -29.72
N GLU A 101 -17.37 9.85 -29.28
CA GLU A 101 -16.33 10.81 -29.67
C GLU A 101 -16.05 10.75 -31.17
N ASN A 102 -15.94 9.56 -31.76
CA ASN A 102 -15.77 9.38 -33.22
C ASN A 102 -17.04 9.64 -34.04
N LYS A 103 -18.21 9.78 -33.40
CA LYS A 103 -19.39 10.40 -34.04
C LYS A 103 -19.37 11.92 -33.96
N THR A 104 -18.58 12.46 -33.03
CA THR A 104 -18.50 13.89 -32.69
C THR A 104 -17.21 14.54 -33.20
N GLU A 105 -16.34 13.84 -33.95
CA GLU A 105 -15.28 14.43 -34.80
C GLU A 105 -15.84 15.27 -35.99
N ASN A 106 -17.14 15.57 -35.96
CA ASN A 106 -17.80 16.64 -36.71
C ASN A 106 -18.35 17.78 -35.83
N SER A 107 -17.86 17.96 -34.59
CA SER A 107 -17.99 19.21 -33.81
C SER A 107 -17.24 19.17 -32.46
N ASP A 108 -16.08 19.83 -32.44
CA ASP A 108 -15.40 20.55 -31.36
C ASP A 108 -15.41 20.06 -29.89
N VAL A 109 -14.22 19.64 -29.46
CA VAL A 109 -13.46 19.92 -28.22
C VAL A 109 -14.22 20.47 -26.98
N THR A 110 -14.14 19.73 -25.87
CA THR A 110 -13.50 20.19 -24.61
C THR A 110 -13.28 19.04 -23.62
N ASN A 111 -12.07 19.00 -23.06
CA ASN A 111 -11.65 18.10 -21.98
C ASN A 111 -12.28 18.51 -20.65
N THR A 112 -12.79 17.54 -19.87
CA THR A 112 -12.65 17.52 -18.40
C THR A 112 -12.75 16.05 -17.94
N SER A 113 -11.70 15.55 -17.31
CA SER A 113 -11.67 14.23 -16.67
C SER A 113 -12.15 14.36 -15.22
N VAL A 114 -13.24 13.69 -14.88
CA VAL A 114 -13.62 13.37 -13.50
C VAL A 114 -13.96 11.89 -13.48
N ALA A 115 -13.35 11.13 -12.57
CA ALA A 115 -13.71 9.73 -12.36
C ALA A 115 -15.20 9.68 -11.98
N ALA A 116 -16.00 9.00 -12.80
CA ALA A 116 -17.44 8.92 -12.59
C ALA A 116 -17.73 8.07 -11.34
N ALA A 117 -18.50 8.63 -10.42
CA ALA A 117 -19.08 7.87 -9.31
C ALA A 117 -19.93 6.71 -9.87
N PRO A 118 -19.98 5.55 -9.17
CA PRO A 118 -20.82 4.44 -9.60
C PRO A 118 -22.31 4.89 -9.70
N PRO A 119 -23.10 4.29 -10.62
CA PRO A 119 -24.54 4.49 -10.66
C PRO A 119 -25.19 4.30 -9.28
N ASN A 120 -26.16 5.15 -8.94
CA ASN A 120 -26.83 5.19 -7.63
C ASN A 120 -27.32 3.80 -7.15
N ASP A 121 -27.80 2.97 -8.08
CA ASP A 121 -28.30 1.62 -7.79
C ASP A 121 -27.18 0.65 -7.31
N ILE A 122 -25.94 0.85 -7.79
CA ILE A 122 -24.78 0.05 -7.38
C ILE A 122 -24.30 0.48 -5.99
N GLU A 123 -24.34 1.77 -5.69
CA GLU A 123 -23.98 2.29 -4.37
C GLU A 123 -24.93 1.77 -3.29
N GLU A 124 -26.25 1.81 -3.53
CA GLU A 124 -27.25 1.25 -2.62
C GLU A 124 -27.06 -0.26 -2.41
N LEU A 125 -26.74 -1.00 -3.49
CA LEU A 125 -26.41 -2.42 -3.40
C LEU A 125 -25.14 -2.68 -2.58
N ILE A 126 -24.09 -1.88 -2.75
CA ILE A 126 -22.86 -1.98 -1.97
C ILE A 126 -23.15 -1.73 -0.50
N ILE A 127 -23.92 -0.69 -0.17
CA ILE A 127 -24.32 -0.36 1.21
C ILE A 127 -25.07 -1.55 1.83
N GLY A 128 -26.06 -2.10 1.13
CA GLY A 128 -26.81 -3.27 1.60
C GLY A 128 -25.92 -4.49 1.83
N LEU A 129 -25.03 -4.79 0.88
CA LEU A 129 -24.08 -5.91 1.01
C LEU A 129 -23.10 -5.70 2.16
N LEU A 130 -22.60 -4.48 2.36
CA LEU A 130 -21.70 -4.15 3.46
C LEU A 130 -22.39 -4.32 4.81
N GLN A 131 -23.65 -3.88 4.93
CA GLN A 131 -24.42 -4.05 6.14
C GLN A 131 -24.59 -5.54 6.46
N THR A 132 -25.10 -6.32 5.52
CA THR A 132 -25.29 -7.78 5.72
C THR A 132 -23.97 -8.49 6.01
N ALA A 133 -22.88 -8.11 5.34
CA ALA A 133 -21.56 -8.68 5.61
C ALA A 133 -21.07 -8.36 7.03
N LYS A 134 -21.27 -7.12 7.49
CA LYS A 134 -20.93 -6.67 8.84
C LYS A 134 -21.80 -7.39 9.89
N ASP A 135 -23.08 -7.63 9.61
CA ASP A 135 -23.96 -8.37 10.51
C ASP A 135 -23.46 -9.80 10.75
N HIS A 136 -23.07 -10.51 9.68
CA HIS A 136 -22.40 -11.80 9.81
C HIS A 136 -21.00 -11.72 10.42
N TYR A 137 -20.26 -10.64 10.20
CA TYR A 137 -18.91 -10.47 10.74
C TYR A 137 -18.92 -10.25 12.25
N TYR A 138 -19.82 -9.40 12.75
CA TYR A 138 -19.93 -9.07 14.17
C TYR A 138 -20.91 -9.96 14.93
N GLY A 139 -21.85 -10.61 14.24
CA GLY A 139 -22.95 -11.35 14.86
C GLY A 139 -23.96 -10.41 15.53
N THR A 140 -24.38 -9.35 14.83
CA THR A 140 -25.32 -8.34 15.34
C THR A 140 -26.78 -8.72 15.09
N ASP A 141 -27.67 -8.12 15.89
CA ASP A 141 -29.13 -8.36 15.86
C ASP A 141 -29.48 -9.85 15.96
N ASP A 142 -30.32 -10.34 15.06
CA ASP A 142 -30.75 -11.75 15.00
C ASP A 142 -29.77 -12.63 14.18
N THR A 143 -28.62 -12.09 13.75
CA THR A 143 -27.63 -12.79 12.92
C THR A 143 -26.49 -13.34 13.77
N LEU A 144 -26.22 -14.64 13.67
CA LEU A 144 -25.04 -15.24 14.30
C LEU A 144 -23.76 -14.91 13.52
N GLN A 145 -22.65 -14.75 14.24
CA GLN A 145 -21.35 -14.55 13.63
C GLN A 145 -20.98 -15.73 12.70
N ASP A 146 -20.69 -15.42 11.45
CA ASP A 146 -20.24 -16.35 10.43
C ASP A 146 -19.24 -15.66 9.50
N TYR A 147 -17.94 -15.83 9.79
CA TYR A 147 -16.87 -15.27 8.96
C TYR A 147 -16.85 -15.85 7.54
N LYS A 148 -17.32 -17.08 7.33
CA LYS A 148 -17.34 -17.67 5.99
C LYS A 148 -18.38 -16.97 5.14
N GLU A 149 -19.56 -16.70 5.69
CA GLU A 149 -20.61 -15.98 4.98
C GLU A 149 -20.25 -14.49 4.81
N ALA A 150 -19.74 -13.84 5.86
CA ALA A 150 -19.22 -12.48 5.77
C ALA A 150 -18.15 -12.35 4.66
N THR A 151 -17.19 -13.29 4.58
CA THR A 151 -16.16 -13.30 3.53
C THR A 151 -16.79 -13.35 2.13
N LYS A 152 -17.81 -14.19 1.92
CA LYS A 152 -18.47 -14.29 0.61
C LYS A 152 -19.15 -12.97 0.24
N ILE A 153 -19.82 -12.32 1.19
CA ILE A 153 -20.55 -11.08 0.94
C ILE A 153 -19.57 -9.91 0.74
N PHE A 154 -18.51 -9.79 1.55
CA PHE A 154 -17.44 -8.82 1.31
C PHE A 154 -16.74 -9.05 -0.04
N LYS A 155 -16.55 -10.31 -0.48
CA LYS A 155 -16.06 -10.59 -1.85
C LYS A 155 -17.01 -10.11 -2.94
N LYS A 156 -18.33 -10.12 -2.70
CA LYS A 156 -19.30 -9.52 -3.64
C LYS A 156 -19.18 -8.00 -3.64
N ALA A 157 -19.19 -7.37 -2.47
CA ALA A 157 -19.10 -5.90 -2.34
C ALA A 157 -17.77 -5.34 -2.91
N SER A 158 -16.64 -6.01 -2.65
CA SER A 158 -15.33 -5.62 -3.19
C SER A 158 -15.27 -5.72 -4.73
N LYS A 159 -15.92 -6.73 -5.33
CA LYS A 159 -16.07 -6.84 -6.80
C LYS A 159 -16.93 -5.73 -7.40
N LEU A 160 -17.79 -5.10 -6.60
CA LEU A 160 -18.57 -3.92 -7.00
C LEU A 160 -17.80 -2.61 -6.78
N GLY A 161 -16.58 -2.65 -6.27
CA GLY A 161 -15.74 -1.46 -6.05
C GLY A 161 -15.75 -0.92 -4.61
N SER A 162 -16.24 -1.69 -3.64
CA SER A 162 -16.21 -1.25 -2.24
C SER A 162 -14.79 -1.33 -1.65
N GLY A 163 -14.18 -0.18 -1.39
CA GLY A 163 -12.90 -0.10 -0.66
C GLY A 163 -13.00 -0.67 0.76
N GLU A 164 -14.11 -0.39 1.46
CA GLU A 164 -14.37 -0.93 2.79
C GLU A 164 -14.43 -2.46 2.80
N ALA A 165 -15.06 -3.08 1.79
CA ALA A 165 -15.10 -4.53 1.70
C ALA A 165 -13.69 -5.14 1.52
N TYR A 166 -12.82 -4.50 0.73
CA TYR A 166 -11.41 -4.89 0.63
C TYR A 166 -10.69 -4.77 1.97
N ARG A 167 -10.94 -3.70 2.74
CA ARG A 167 -10.38 -3.55 4.09
C ARG A 167 -10.80 -4.71 5.00
N PHE A 168 -12.09 -5.02 5.06
CA PHE A 168 -12.58 -6.14 5.88
C PHE A 168 -12.00 -7.48 5.43
N LEU A 169 -11.84 -7.72 4.13
CA LEU A 169 -11.17 -8.93 3.64
C LEU A 169 -9.72 -9.00 4.09
N GLY A 170 -9.00 -7.88 4.07
CA GLY A 170 -7.62 -7.79 4.60
C GLY A 170 -7.57 -8.08 6.10
N ASP A 171 -8.45 -7.45 6.88
CA ASP A 171 -8.55 -7.65 8.34
C ASP A 171 -8.86 -9.14 8.64
N MET A 172 -9.81 -9.74 7.92
CA MET A 172 -10.15 -11.16 8.05
C MET A 172 -9.00 -12.10 7.69
N ILE A 173 -8.21 -11.79 6.66
CA ILE A 173 -7.03 -12.60 6.29
C ILE A 173 -6.01 -12.62 7.44
N LEU A 174 -5.82 -11.48 8.12
CA LEU A 174 -4.91 -11.38 9.26
C LEU A 174 -5.45 -12.07 10.51
N ASP A 175 -6.78 -12.07 10.72
CA ASP A 175 -7.44 -12.68 11.88
C ASP A 175 -7.59 -14.20 11.75
N LEU A 176 -7.73 -14.72 10.51
CA LEU A 176 -7.89 -16.15 10.24
C LEU A 176 -6.59 -16.97 10.44
N ASP A 177 -5.43 -16.33 10.59
CA ASP A 177 -4.12 -16.99 10.75
C ASP A 177 -3.60 -17.05 12.21
N ASP A 178 -4.31 -16.51 13.21
CA ASP A 178 -4.20 -16.88 14.64
C ASP A 178 -5.02 -15.94 15.57
N THR A 179 -6.27 -16.33 15.89
CA THR A 179 -7.09 -15.94 17.08
C THR A 179 -7.46 -14.46 17.37
N TYR A 180 -8.77 -14.21 17.34
CA TYR A 180 -9.58 -13.23 18.12
C TYR A 180 -9.10 -11.77 18.27
N TRP A 181 -9.77 -10.85 17.58
CA TRP A 181 -9.78 -9.41 17.87
C TRP A 181 -10.83 -9.09 18.96
N TYR A 182 -10.37 -8.72 20.16
CA TYR A 182 -11.20 -8.06 21.18
C TYR A 182 -10.50 -6.76 21.62
N TYR A 183 -11.16 -5.61 21.39
CA TYR A 183 -10.85 -4.32 22.03
C TYR A 183 -9.38 -3.87 22.07
N GLY A 184 -8.72 -3.79 20.92
CA GLY A 184 -7.57 -2.89 20.78
C GLY A 184 -6.29 -3.28 21.53
N MET A 185 -6.18 -4.50 22.06
CA MET A 185 -4.91 -5.03 22.56
C MET A 185 -4.34 -6.04 21.56
N THR A 186 -3.20 -5.71 20.94
CA THR A 186 -2.42 -6.70 20.19
C THR A 186 -1.75 -7.64 21.19
N PHE A 187 -2.33 -8.81 21.40
CA PHE A 187 -1.59 -9.91 22.03
C PHE A 187 -0.65 -10.53 20.99
N SER A 188 0.62 -10.67 21.37
CA SER A 188 1.70 -11.17 20.52
C SER A 188 1.41 -12.58 20.01
N LYS A 189 1.51 -12.79 18.69
CA LYS A 189 2.12 -14.02 18.16
C LYS A 189 3.01 -13.71 16.95
N ARG A 190 4.13 -14.43 16.97
CA ARG A 190 5.43 -14.12 16.38
C ARG A 190 5.67 -14.66 14.98
N ASN A 191 4.68 -15.21 14.27
CA ASN A 191 4.92 -15.85 12.97
C ASN A 191 3.67 -15.81 12.09
N ARG A 192 3.27 -14.63 11.60
CA ARG A 192 2.38 -14.58 10.43
C ARG A 192 3.21 -14.98 9.22
N SER A 193 2.71 -15.91 8.41
CA SER A 193 3.39 -16.29 7.18
C SER A 193 3.57 -15.04 6.29
N PRO A 194 4.76 -14.80 5.69
CA PRO A 194 4.96 -13.71 4.73
C PRO A 194 3.87 -13.69 3.64
N LYS A 195 3.39 -14.87 3.22
CA LYS A 195 2.31 -15.00 2.23
C LYS A 195 0.95 -14.49 2.72
N VAL A 196 0.68 -14.55 4.02
CA VAL A 196 -0.56 -14.05 4.61
C VAL A 196 -0.49 -12.52 4.72
N ILE A 197 0.66 -11.99 5.13
CA ILE A 197 0.92 -10.55 5.15
C ILE A 197 0.79 -9.96 3.74
N GLU A 198 1.42 -10.59 2.74
CA GLU A 198 1.35 -10.16 1.34
C GLU A 198 -0.09 -10.10 0.83
N LYS A 199 -0.89 -11.14 1.08
CA LYS A 199 -2.31 -11.17 0.69
C LYS A 199 -3.13 -10.07 1.36
N ALA A 200 -2.91 -9.82 2.66
CA ALA A 200 -3.60 -8.76 3.36
C ALA A 200 -3.20 -7.38 2.81
N LEU A 201 -1.90 -7.16 2.58
CA LEU A 201 -1.39 -5.93 1.95
C LEU A 201 -2.00 -5.70 0.57
N ASP A 202 -2.16 -6.75 -0.23
CA ASP A 202 -2.82 -6.63 -1.53
C ASP A 202 -4.30 -6.25 -1.40
N CYS A 203 -5.02 -6.82 -0.44
CA CYS A 203 -6.38 -6.37 -0.13
C CYS A 203 -6.41 -4.89 0.25
N TYR A 204 -5.52 -4.42 1.13
CA TYR A 204 -5.48 -3.01 1.52
C TYR A 204 -5.09 -2.08 0.38
N LYS A 205 -4.13 -2.46 -0.48
CA LYS A 205 -3.80 -1.69 -1.68
C LYS A 205 -5.01 -1.55 -2.61
N GLN A 206 -5.79 -2.62 -2.78
CA GLN A 206 -7.02 -2.54 -3.57
C GLN A 206 -8.09 -1.69 -2.86
N GLY A 207 -8.22 -1.80 -1.54
CA GLY A 207 -9.17 -0.97 -0.78
C GLY A 207 -8.86 0.52 -0.87
N GLU A 208 -7.59 0.89 -0.79
CA GLU A 208 -7.12 2.27 -0.97
C GLU A 208 -7.42 2.80 -2.38
N LYS A 209 -7.14 2.00 -3.42
CA LYS A 209 -7.50 2.32 -4.82
C LYS A 209 -9.00 2.50 -5.02
N ASN A 210 -9.81 1.85 -4.20
CA ASN A 210 -11.27 1.96 -4.19
C ASN A 210 -11.78 2.95 -3.13
N GLY A 211 -10.95 3.92 -2.73
CA GLY A 211 -11.35 5.07 -1.93
C GLY A 211 -11.31 4.89 -0.42
N ASP A 212 -11.04 3.71 0.12
CA ASP A 212 -10.96 3.52 1.58
C ASP A 212 -9.57 3.91 2.11
N ARG A 213 -9.45 5.16 2.60
CA ARG A 213 -8.21 5.67 3.19
C ARG A 213 -7.75 4.91 4.43
N ILE A 214 -8.62 4.22 5.15
CA ILE A 214 -8.27 3.46 6.36
C ILE A 214 -7.31 2.31 6.01
N CYS A 215 -7.34 1.84 4.77
CA CYS A 215 -6.37 0.87 4.25
C CYS A 215 -4.92 1.38 4.37
N LEU A 216 -4.67 2.67 4.22
CA LEU A 216 -3.34 3.27 4.43
C LEU A 216 -2.89 3.09 5.89
N ALA A 217 -3.76 3.37 6.85
CA ALA A 217 -3.47 3.15 8.27
C ALA A 217 -3.22 1.66 8.58
N ARG A 218 -3.96 0.74 7.96
CA ARG A 218 -3.74 -0.72 8.11
C ARG A 218 -2.37 -1.14 7.56
N MET A 219 -2.00 -0.70 6.36
CA MET A 219 -0.68 -0.94 5.79
C MET A 219 0.43 -0.34 6.65
N GLY A 220 0.26 0.90 7.11
CA GLY A 220 1.20 1.57 8.01
C GLY A 220 1.48 0.77 9.29
N ASN A 221 0.42 0.23 9.91
CA ASN A 221 0.56 -0.63 11.10
C ASN A 221 1.35 -1.92 10.81
N ILE A 222 1.10 -2.57 9.67
CA ILE A 222 1.80 -3.80 9.27
C ILE A 222 3.28 -3.52 9.08
N TYR A 223 3.59 -2.47 8.33
CA TYR A 223 4.97 -2.07 8.05
C TYR A 223 5.71 -1.60 9.32
N SER A 224 5.02 -0.96 10.28
CA SER A 224 5.62 -0.64 11.59
C SER A 224 5.96 -1.88 12.41
N ALA A 225 5.20 -2.97 12.28
CA ALA A 225 5.33 -4.18 13.09
C ALA A 225 6.31 -5.23 12.53
N SER A 226 6.57 -5.23 11.22
CA SER A 226 7.32 -6.29 10.51
C SER A 226 8.85 -6.22 10.68
N SER A 227 9.31 -5.66 11.79
CA SER A 227 10.69 -5.25 11.99
C SER A 227 11.37 -6.10 13.08
N SER A 228 11.28 -7.42 12.92
CA SER A 228 11.91 -8.39 13.80
C SER A 228 13.05 -9.11 13.09
N GLU A 229 14.23 -9.04 13.71
CA GLU A 229 15.40 -9.94 13.63
C GLU A 229 16.11 -10.17 12.27
N ASP A 230 15.45 -9.96 11.11
CA ASP A 230 16.05 -10.22 9.79
C ASP A 230 16.54 -8.95 9.04
N GLY A 231 16.67 -7.81 9.73
CA GLY A 231 17.49 -6.69 9.25
C GLY A 231 16.98 -5.89 8.03
N ALA A 232 15.66 -5.76 7.82
CA ALA A 232 15.12 -4.92 6.76
C ALA A 232 14.53 -3.58 7.28
N SER A 233 15.36 -2.54 7.28
CA SER A 233 14.98 -1.12 7.46
C SER A 233 13.90 -0.65 6.47
N TYR A 234 13.69 -1.37 5.36
CA TYR A 234 12.77 -1.06 4.26
C TYR A 234 11.29 -0.92 4.64
N HIS A 235 10.81 -1.55 5.72
CA HIS A 235 9.41 -1.41 6.12
C HIS A 235 9.13 -0.10 6.86
N LEU A 236 10.11 0.51 7.54
CA LEU A 236 9.86 1.77 8.26
C LEU A 236 9.50 2.91 7.31
N GLN A 237 10.23 3.07 6.21
CA GLN A 237 9.93 4.09 5.21
C GLN A 237 8.55 3.89 4.58
N ASN A 238 8.17 2.64 4.30
CA ASN A 238 6.83 2.33 3.78
C ASN A 238 5.73 2.62 4.81
N SER A 239 5.99 2.35 6.10
CA SER A 239 5.09 2.75 7.18
C SER A 239 4.91 4.27 7.19
N MET A 240 6.00 5.04 7.18
CA MET A 240 5.97 6.51 7.16
C MET A 240 5.21 7.05 5.94
N LYS A 241 5.43 6.48 4.75
CA LYS A 241 4.68 6.85 3.54
C LYS A 241 3.18 6.61 3.72
N CYS A 242 2.79 5.43 4.19
CA CYS A 242 1.39 5.10 4.42
C CYS A 242 0.72 6.06 5.43
N TRP A 243 1.38 6.32 6.56
CA TRP A 243 0.87 7.24 7.58
C TRP A 243 0.81 8.69 7.09
N GLY A 244 1.83 9.16 6.37
CA GLY A 244 1.84 10.49 5.76
C GLY A 244 0.68 10.67 4.78
N MET A 245 0.50 9.72 3.86
CA MET A 245 -0.63 9.72 2.92
C MET A 245 -1.99 9.69 3.64
N TYR A 246 -2.12 8.86 4.67
CA TYR A 246 -3.35 8.75 5.45
C TYR A 246 -3.73 10.06 6.12
N ILE A 247 -2.77 10.72 6.78
CA ILE A 247 -3.01 11.96 7.51
C ILE A 247 -3.27 13.12 6.54
N GLU A 248 -2.61 13.17 5.39
CA GLU A 248 -2.95 14.14 4.32
C GLU A 248 -4.36 13.91 3.77
N LYS A 249 -4.81 12.65 3.61
CA LYS A 249 -6.22 12.38 3.24
C LYS A 249 -7.21 12.86 4.31
N ILE A 250 -6.92 12.67 5.60
CA ILE A 250 -7.77 13.25 6.67
C ILE A 250 -7.82 14.77 6.56
N LYS A 251 -6.66 15.41 6.36
CA LYS A 251 -6.57 16.86 6.23
C LYS A 251 -7.37 17.38 5.03
N ASN A 252 -7.38 16.67 3.90
CA ASN A 252 -8.07 17.11 2.69
C ASN A 252 -9.56 16.78 2.71
N ASP A 253 -9.93 15.61 3.22
CA ASP A 253 -11.28 15.06 3.08
C ASP A 253 -12.11 15.16 4.38
N GLY A 254 -11.50 15.61 5.50
CA GLY A 254 -12.11 15.65 6.83
C GLY A 254 -11.95 14.33 7.61
N ALA A 255 -12.21 14.31 8.91
CA ALA A 255 -12.11 13.10 9.74
C ALA A 255 -13.44 12.32 9.87
N GLU A 256 -13.34 11.01 10.01
CA GLU A 256 -14.45 10.09 10.26
C GLU A 256 -14.25 9.35 11.60
N ALA A 257 -15.31 8.71 12.10
CA ALA A 257 -15.30 8.05 13.41
C ALA A 257 -14.18 7.00 13.56
N LEU A 258 -13.85 6.27 12.50
CA LEU A 258 -12.83 5.23 12.54
C LEU A 258 -11.41 5.81 12.60
N ASP A 259 -11.22 7.06 12.19
CA ASP A 259 -9.90 7.72 12.20
C ASP A 259 -9.42 8.05 13.62
N VAL A 260 -10.35 8.33 14.54
CA VAL A 260 -10.05 8.60 15.96
C VAL A 260 -9.15 7.51 16.55
N TYR A 261 -9.53 6.24 16.33
CA TYR A 261 -8.79 5.10 16.85
C TYR A 261 -7.41 4.95 16.17
N ASN A 262 -7.35 5.14 14.85
CA ASN A 262 -6.10 4.98 14.10
C ASN A 262 -5.10 6.09 14.44
N ILE A 263 -5.55 7.33 14.56
CA ILE A 263 -4.71 8.47 14.97
C ILE A 263 -4.19 8.27 16.39
N LEU A 264 -5.05 7.90 17.33
CA LEU A 264 -4.62 7.64 18.70
C LEU A 264 -3.55 6.55 18.77
N ARG A 265 -3.77 5.44 18.06
CA ARG A 265 -2.81 4.32 17.99
C ARG A 265 -1.49 4.77 17.37
N PHE A 266 -1.54 5.58 16.32
CA PHE A 266 -0.36 6.08 15.65
C PHE A 266 0.46 7.03 16.54
N LEU A 267 -0.19 7.98 17.23
CA LEU A 267 0.47 8.86 18.19
C LEU A 267 1.11 8.06 19.33
N THR A 268 0.40 7.07 19.86
CA THR A 268 0.93 6.16 20.89
C THR A 268 2.17 5.44 20.40
N TYR A 269 2.16 4.95 19.16
CA TYR A 269 3.33 4.32 18.53
C TYR A 269 4.51 5.29 18.43
N LEU A 270 4.30 6.50 17.89
CA LEU A 270 5.37 7.50 17.79
C LEU A 270 5.96 7.85 19.16
N ASN A 271 5.11 8.11 20.16
CA ASN A 271 5.53 8.42 21.52
C ASN A 271 6.35 7.29 22.15
N LYS A 272 5.97 6.03 21.91
CA LYS A 272 6.72 4.87 22.37
C LYS A 272 8.10 4.80 21.72
N GLU A 273 8.16 4.84 20.39
CA GLU A 273 9.42 4.72 19.64
C GLU A 273 10.39 5.88 19.92
N LEU A 274 9.87 7.10 20.11
CA LEU A 274 10.70 8.27 20.41
C LEU A 274 11.20 8.32 21.86
N ARG A 275 10.48 7.69 22.80
CA ARG A 275 10.86 7.60 24.21
C ARG A 275 11.89 6.49 24.45
N ASP A 276 11.78 5.41 23.68
CA ASP A 276 12.66 4.26 23.81
C ASP A 276 14.05 4.57 23.27
N ARG A 277 15.03 4.76 24.16
CA ARG A 277 16.43 5.01 23.78
C ARG A 277 17.05 3.82 23.06
N GLU A 278 16.48 2.63 23.23
CA GLU A 278 16.96 1.40 22.62
C GLU A 278 16.34 1.17 21.22
N SER A 279 15.37 2.00 20.81
CA SER A 279 14.75 1.85 19.49
C SER A 279 15.69 2.32 18.38
N TYR A 280 16.12 1.38 17.54
CA TYR A 280 16.90 1.66 16.32
C TYR A 280 16.14 2.51 15.28
N LYS A 281 14.83 2.72 15.45
CA LYS A 281 14.00 3.54 14.55
C LYS A 281 13.88 4.99 15.01
N ARG A 282 14.30 5.29 16.25
CA ARG A 282 14.03 6.53 16.96
C ARG A 282 14.47 7.76 16.16
N ASP A 283 15.69 7.75 15.63
CA ASP A 283 16.24 8.90 14.90
C ASP A 283 15.51 9.16 13.58
N SER A 284 15.28 8.11 12.78
CA SER A 284 14.53 8.25 11.52
C SER A 284 13.08 8.69 11.74
N ILE A 285 12.42 8.18 12.79
CA ILE A 285 11.07 8.61 13.18
C ILE A 285 11.10 10.06 13.65
N PHE A 286 12.10 10.43 14.45
CA PHE A 286 12.26 11.79 14.94
C PHE A 286 12.40 12.79 13.79
N GLU A 287 13.32 12.54 12.86
CA GLU A 287 13.57 13.39 11.69
C GLU A 287 12.30 13.51 10.83
N TRP A 288 11.69 12.38 10.47
CA TRP A 288 10.47 12.38 9.66
C TRP A 288 9.31 13.11 10.34
N VAL A 289 9.11 12.91 11.64
CA VAL A 289 8.08 13.62 12.40
C VAL A 289 8.39 15.12 12.39
N GLN A 290 9.60 15.51 12.77
CA GLN A 290 10.02 16.90 12.87
C GLN A 290 9.89 17.65 11.54
N GLU A 291 10.35 17.06 10.45
CA GLU A 291 10.48 17.76 9.16
C GLU A 291 9.21 17.71 8.31
N ARG A 292 8.46 16.60 8.37
CA ARG A 292 7.41 16.32 7.38
C ARG A 292 6.03 16.16 7.96
N LEU A 293 5.91 15.69 9.20
CA LEU A 293 4.61 15.28 9.74
C LEU A 293 4.03 16.25 10.77
N LEU A 294 4.86 16.87 11.61
CA LEU A 294 4.40 17.56 12.82
C LEU A 294 3.36 18.64 12.52
N ASN A 295 3.60 19.45 11.49
CA ASN A 295 2.68 20.52 11.09
C ASN A 295 1.33 19.98 10.57
N ILE A 296 1.36 18.88 9.82
CA ILE A 296 0.15 18.25 9.26
C ILE A 296 -0.65 17.60 10.39
N LEU A 297 0.03 16.90 11.29
CA LEU A 297 -0.59 16.34 12.48
C LEU A 297 -1.18 17.42 13.38
N GLU A 298 -0.46 18.54 13.60
CA GLU A 298 -0.98 19.64 14.41
C GLU A 298 -2.28 20.19 13.83
N PHE A 299 -2.31 20.44 12.51
CA PHE A 299 -3.53 20.85 11.82
C PHE A 299 -4.66 19.84 12.04
N VAL A 300 -4.42 18.56 11.73
CA VAL A 300 -5.45 17.51 11.83
C VAL A 300 -5.96 17.34 13.27
N VAL A 301 -5.06 17.36 14.26
CA VAL A 301 -5.41 17.22 15.68
C VAL A 301 -6.26 18.39 16.17
N LEU A 302 -5.87 19.62 15.84
CA LEU A 302 -6.60 20.81 16.29
C LEU A 302 -7.94 20.98 15.57
N GLU A 303 -7.98 20.71 14.27
CA GLU A 303 -9.19 20.89 13.47
C GLU A 303 -10.24 19.81 13.77
N TYR A 304 -9.84 18.55 13.83
CA TYR A 304 -10.79 17.43 13.88
C TYR A 304 -10.86 16.70 15.23
N TYR A 305 -9.90 16.91 16.12
CA TYR A 305 -9.78 16.16 17.37
C TYR A 305 -9.62 17.04 18.62
N SER A 306 -9.95 18.33 18.54
CA SER A 306 -9.87 19.27 19.67
C SER A 306 -10.77 18.91 20.86
N ASP A 307 -11.85 18.16 20.64
CA ASP A 307 -12.71 17.66 21.72
C ASP A 307 -12.20 16.35 22.34
N SER A 308 -11.20 15.70 21.73
CA SER A 308 -10.64 14.44 22.21
C SER A 308 -9.43 14.69 23.12
N LYS A 309 -9.69 14.79 24.42
CA LYS A 309 -8.63 14.97 25.43
C LYS A 309 -7.49 13.95 25.29
N GLN A 310 -7.82 12.69 25.01
CA GLN A 310 -6.81 11.64 24.89
C GLN A 310 -5.86 11.86 23.70
N ILE A 311 -6.39 12.28 22.54
CA ILE A 311 -5.57 12.58 21.36
C ILE A 311 -4.72 13.82 21.62
N LEU A 312 -5.29 14.85 22.25
CA LEU A 312 -4.54 16.05 22.64
C LEU A 312 -3.39 15.71 23.60
N ASP A 313 -3.64 14.92 24.63
CA ASP A 313 -2.61 14.52 25.61
C ASP A 313 -1.48 13.71 24.96
N GLU A 314 -1.79 12.80 24.03
CA GLU A 314 -0.78 12.06 23.26
C GLU A 314 -0.01 12.97 22.29
N PHE A 315 -0.69 13.91 21.63
CA PHE A 315 -0.05 14.84 20.71
C PHE A 315 0.86 15.85 21.41
N GLU A 316 0.48 16.36 22.58
CA GLU A 316 1.34 17.22 23.39
C GLU A 316 2.58 16.49 23.91
N GLN A 317 2.44 15.20 24.28
CA GLN A 317 3.59 14.35 24.59
C GLN A 317 4.54 14.22 23.41
N LEU A 318 4.01 14.01 22.20
CA LEU A 318 4.79 13.92 20.98
C LEU A 318 5.56 15.22 20.72
N LYS A 319 4.87 16.37 20.79
CA LYS A 319 5.50 17.69 20.64
C LYS A 319 6.61 17.92 21.67
N SER A 320 6.38 17.54 22.93
CA SER A 320 7.40 17.66 23.98
C SER A 320 8.61 16.77 23.70
N LEU A 321 8.40 15.53 23.24
CA LEU A 321 9.50 14.63 22.87
C LEU A 321 10.30 15.23 21.71
N VAL A 322 9.63 15.61 20.62
CA VAL A 322 10.30 16.21 19.44
C VAL A 322 11.07 17.50 19.80
N LYS A 323 10.59 18.28 20.76
CA LYS A 323 11.30 19.49 21.22
C LYS A 323 12.53 19.20 22.08
N THR A 324 12.49 18.12 22.87
CA THR A 324 13.52 17.80 23.88
C THR A 324 14.58 16.86 23.36
N LEU A 325 14.24 16.05 22.36
CA LEU A 325 15.20 15.25 21.62
C LEU A 325 16.13 16.21 20.85
N GLU A 326 17.42 16.11 21.14
CA GLU A 326 18.41 16.77 20.30
C GLU A 326 18.29 16.16 18.91
N ASN A 327 18.11 17.02 17.89
CA ASN A 327 18.23 16.58 16.52
C ASN A 327 19.63 15.97 16.40
N PRO A 328 19.76 14.66 16.09
CA PRO A 328 21.06 14.02 15.96
C PRO A 328 21.74 14.75 14.80
N LYS A 329 22.56 15.75 15.14
CA LYS A 329 23.06 16.75 14.22
C LYS A 329 23.64 16.06 12.99
N VAL A 330 22.98 16.27 11.85
CA VAL A 330 23.53 16.34 10.49
C VAL A 330 24.75 15.42 10.33
N ALA A 331 24.50 14.12 10.26
CA ALA A 331 25.40 13.31 9.48
C ALA A 331 25.12 13.72 8.02
N ASP A 332 26.12 14.25 7.32
CA ASP A 332 26.03 14.51 5.87
C ASP A 332 25.74 13.21 5.08
N LEU A 333 25.80 12.06 5.77
CA LEU A 333 25.56 10.71 5.29
C LEU A 333 25.15 9.75 6.44
N TYR A 334 24.07 8.99 6.29
CA TYR A 334 23.70 7.88 7.19
C TYR A 334 23.76 6.57 6.41
N MET A 335 24.42 5.55 6.96
CA MET A 335 24.57 4.25 6.33
C MET A 335 24.33 3.12 7.35
N ILE A 336 23.58 2.11 6.95
CA ILE A 336 23.36 0.91 7.76
C ILE A 336 24.32 -0.17 7.25
N VAL A 337 25.16 -0.70 8.12
CA VAL A 337 26.03 -1.83 7.78
C VAL A 337 25.23 -3.12 7.90
N THR A 338 25.00 -3.77 6.77
CA THR A 338 24.20 -5.00 6.68
C THR A 338 25.07 -6.25 6.64
N GLY A 339 26.39 -6.10 6.49
CA GLY A 339 27.34 -7.19 6.62
C GLY A 339 28.80 -6.75 6.53
N SER A 340 29.71 -7.61 6.97
CA SER A 340 31.16 -7.41 6.81
C SER A 340 31.79 -8.72 6.37
N PHE A 341 32.79 -8.61 5.49
CA PHE A 341 33.56 -9.72 4.94
C PHE A 341 35.04 -9.50 5.27
N PRO A 342 35.50 -9.86 6.49
CA PRO A 342 36.86 -9.58 6.95
C PRO A 342 37.95 -10.16 6.04
N ASN A 343 37.71 -11.34 5.45
CA ASN A 343 38.62 -11.98 4.50
C ASN A 343 38.83 -11.18 3.21
N SER A 344 37.78 -10.47 2.77
CA SER A 344 37.81 -9.63 1.58
C SER A 344 38.07 -8.16 1.91
N GLN A 345 38.14 -7.80 3.20
CA GLN A 345 38.25 -6.43 3.69
C GLN A 345 37.17 -5.51 3.12
N VAL A 346 35.92 -5.97 3.14
CA VAL A 346 34.78 -5.24 2.58
C VAL A 346 33.65 -5.19 3.59
N ILE A 347 32.98 -4.04 3.65
CA ILE A 347 31.73 -3.84 4.38
C ILE A 347 30.62 -3.73 3.35
N LEU A 348 29.50 -4.40 3.61
CA LEU A 348 28.25 -4.20 2.89
C LEU A 348 27.40 -3.22 3.69
N GLY A 349 26.97 -2.14 3.04
CA GLY A 349 26.09 -1.17 3.66
C GLY A 349 25.07 -0.61 2.68
N GLU A 350 23.94 -0.19 3.22
CA GLU A 350 22.95 0.61 2.51
C GLU A 350 23.09 2.06 2.91
N ILE A 351 23.23 2.95 1.93
CA ILE A 351 23.23 4.38 2.19
C ILE A 351 21.78 4.81 2.43
N VAL A 352 21.46 5.25 3.63
CA VAL A 352 20.11 5.66 4.02
C VAL A 352 19.85 7.13 3.71
N SER A 353 20.87 7.97 3.82
CA SER A 353 20.80 9.41 3.51
C SER A 353 22.19 9.92 3.11
N GLY A 354 22.28 10.92 2.23
CA GLY A 354 23.54 11.52 1.77
C GLY A 354 24.20 10.79 0.59
N ALA A 355 25.48 11.10 0.35
CA ALA A 355 26.30 10.47 -0.69
C ALA A 355 27.77 10.33 -0.23
N ILE A 356 28.44 9.27 -0.69
CA ILE A 356 29.86 8.97 -0.46
C ILE A 356 30.65 9.02 -1.75
N TYR A 357 31.93 9.36 -1.62
CA TYR A 357 32.93 9.28 -2.67
C TYR A 357 34.13 8.46 -2.21
N VAL A 358 34.80 7.82 -3.17
CA VAL A 358 36.14 7.26 -2.92
C VAL A 358 37.06 8.39 -2.44
N GLY A 359 37.77 8.16 -1.33
CA GLY A 359 38.64 9.13 -0.66
C GLY A 359 38.00 9.88 0.51
N ASP A 360 36.67 9.79 0.70
CA ASP A 360 36.02 10.41 1.84
C ASP A 360 36.53 9.81 3.16
N ARG A 361 36.67 10.66 4.18
CA ARG A 361 36.97 10.26 5.54
C ARG A 361 35.69 9.99 6.29
N ILE A 362 35.57 8.78 6.81
CA ILE A 362 34.45 8.30 7.57
C ILE A 362 34.83 8.20 9.04
N GLU A 363 34.02 8.83 9.89
CA GLU A 363 34.05 8.59 11.33
C GLU A 363 33.17 7.37 11.60
N ILE A 364 33.69 6.39 12.32
CA ILE A 364 32.95 5.18 12.69
C ILE A 364 32.64 5.27 14.18
N PHE A 365 31.35 5.12 14.49
CA PHE A 365 30.82 5.10 15.85
C PHE A 365 30.37 3.68 16.19
N ASN A 366 30.30 3.39 17.49
CA ASN A 366 29.56 2.22 17.97
C ASN A 366 28.06 2.58 17.96
N GLY A 367 27.31 2.08 16.99
CA GLY A 367 25.87 2.28 16.90
C GLY A 367 25.08 1.27 17.72
N GLY A 368 23.90 1.67 18.18
CA GLY A 368 23.04 0.89 19.06
C GLY A 368 22.63 1.67 20.31
N VAL A 369 21.95 0.98 21.22
CA VAL A 369 21.36 1.51 22.47
C VAL A 369 22.33 2.33 23.33
N ASP A 370 23.61 1.97 23.29
CA ASP A 370 24.69 2.56 24.09
C ASP A 370 25.54 3.58 23.30
N TRP A 371 24.98 4.23 22.27
CA TRP A 371 25.70 5.27 21.52
C TRP A 371 26.16 6.40 22.46
N ASP A 372 27.46 6.44 22.69
CA ASP A 372 28.15 7.40 23.57
C ASP A 372 28.59 8.67 22.84
N GLY A 373 28.40 8.73 21.51
CA GLY A 373 28.88 9.81 20.67
C GLY A 373 30.41 9.84 20.49
N GLU A 374 31.13 8.81 20.97
CA GLU A 374 32.58 8.73 20.83
C GLU A 374 32.97 8.09 19.50
N ILE A 375 33.80 8.80 18.74
CA ILE A 375 34.42 8.27 17.52
C ILE A 375 35.34 7.11 17.93
N LYS A 376 35.02 5.90 17.48
CA LYS A 376 35.88 4.71 17.74
C LYS A 376 37.06 4.68 16.79
N THR A 377 36.82 4.99 15.51
CA THR A 377 37.90 5.08 14.52
C THR A 377 37.55 6.04 13.40
N ILE A 378 38.57 6.54 12.70
CA ILE A 378 38.43 7.35 11.49
C ILE A 378 39.14 6.60 10.38
N LYS A 379 38.42 6.26 9.32
CA LYS A 379 38.97 5.56 8.15
C LYS A 379 38.72 6.37 6.88
N SER A 380 39.43 6.08 5.80
CA SER A 380 39.11 6.63 4.47
C SER A 380 38.57 5.54 3.55
N ILE A 381 37.58 5.89 2.73
CA ILE A 381 37.02 5.01 1.70
C ILE A 381 38.08 4.82 0.61
N GLU A 382 38.60 3.60 0.47
CA GLU A 382 39.58 3.25 -0.56
C GLU A 382 38.87 2.85 -1.87
N LYS A 383 37.70 2.22 -1.76
CA LYS A 383 36.98 1.69 -2.92
C LYS A 383 35.48 1.52 -2.65
N LEU A 384 34.66 1.77 -3.66
CA LEU A 384 33.24 1.42 -3.71
C LEU A 384 32.99 0.44 -4.86
N VAL A 385 32.13 -0.54 -4.63
CA VAL A 385 31.67 -1.49 -5.66
C VAL A 385 30.16 -1.65 -5.54
N GLU A 386 29.44 -1.32 -6.60
CA GLU A 386 28.00 -1.57 -6.72
C GLU A 386 27.77 -3.07 -6.93
N ILE A 387 26.68 -3.60 -6.38
CA ILE A 387 26.33 -5.02 -6.58
C ILE A 387 26.10 -5.22 -8.09
N ASP A 388 26.91 -6.09 -8.70
CA ASP A 388 26.99 -6.40 -10.15
C ASP A 388 27.93 -5.55 -11.04
N THR A 389 29.20 -5.44 -10.62
CA THR A 389 30.44 -5.54 -11.45
C THR A 389 31.15 -4.27 -11.94
N VAL A 390 30.80 -3.07 -11.49
CA VAL A 390 31.58 -1.85 -11.84
C VAL A 390 32.10 -1.14 -10.58
N ASP A 391 33.39 -0.81 -10.58
CA ASP A 391 33.97 0.09 -9.60
C ASP A 391 33.34 1.48 -9.78
N CYS A 392 32.75 2.03 -8.72
CA CYS A 392 32.16 3.36 -8.75
C CYS A 392 32.99 4.32 -7.90
N ASP A 393 33.06 5.59 -8.35
CA ASP A 393 33.73 6.66 -7.59
C ASP A 393 32.80 7.30 -6.56
N TYR A 394 31.49 7.03 -6.63
CA TYR A 394 30.48 7.59 -5.75
C TYR A 394 29.31 6.61 -5.52
N ALA A 395 28.56 6.83 -4.43
CA ALA A 395 27.27 6.21 -4.20
C ALA A 395 26.35 7.11 -3.34
N GLU A 396 25.04 6.98 -3.46
CA GLU A 396 24.04 7.84 -2.81
C GLU A 396 22.89 7.09 -2.14
N ALA A 397 22.03 7.83 -1.44
CA ALA A 397 20.91 7.29 -0.68
C ALA A 397 20.01 6.34 -1.49
N GLY A 398 19.77 5.16 -0.94
CA GLY A 398 19.01 4.05 -1.55
C GLY A 398 19.89 2.99 -2.22
N GLU A 399 21.20 3.21 -2.35
CA GLU A 399 22.12 2.27 -2.97
C GLU A 399 22.74 1.30 -1.96
N LEU A 400 22.88 0.04 -2.37
CA LEU A 400 23.63 -0.99 -1.67
C LEU A 400 25.05 -1.03 -2.21
N VAL A 401 26.02 -0.87 -1.32
CA VAL A 401 27.42 -0.73 -1.69
C VAL A 401 28.34 -1.63 -0.89
N HIS A 402 29.36 -2.14 -1.59
CA HIS A 402 30.53 -2.72 -0.98
C HIS A 402 31.60 -1.65 -0.79
N ILE A 403 31.99 -1.41 0.45
CA ILE A 403 32.96 -0.38 0.84
C ILE A 403 34.24 -1.06 1.32
N LYS A 404 35.37 -0.68 0.73
CA LYS A 404 36.69 -0.99 1.24
C LYS A 404 37.27 0.22 1.97
N LEU A 405 37.75 0.00 3.19
CA LEU A 405 38.38 1.01 4.02
C LEU A 405 39.91 0.86 4.01
N SER A 406 40.58 2.00 3.91
CA SER A 406 42.04 2.11 4.02
C SER A 406 42.56 1.67 5.39
N ASP A 407 43.77 1.11 5.43
CA ASP A 407 44.52 0.78 6.65
C ASP A 407 43.67 0.09 7.74
N THR A 408 42.81 -0.85 7.33
CA THR A 408 41.88 -1.57 8.22
C THR A 408 42.29 -3.04 8.32
N THR A 409 42.55 -3.48 9.55
CA THR A 409 42.97 -4.84 9.89
C THR A 409 41.81 -5.83 9.88
N PHE A 410 42.12 -7.13 9.84
CA PHE A 410 41.11 -8.19 9.92
C PHE A 410 40.22 -8.05 11.17
N ASP A 411 40.84 -7.88 12.34
CA ASP A 411 40.15 -7.72 13.62
C ASP A 411 39.27 -6.46 13.63
N GLU A 412 39.70 -5.38 12.98
CA GLU A 412 38.86 -4.18 12.84
C GLU A 412 37.63 -4.45 11.94
N TYR A 413 37.75 -5.17 10.83
CA TYR A 413 36.59 -5.57 10.02
C TYR A 413 35.65 -6.53 10.76
N GLU A 414 36.20 -7.41 11.60
CA GLU A 414 35.42 -8.29 12.46
C GLU A 414 34.65 -7.46 13.49
N VAL A 415 35.29 -6.49 14.13
CA VAL A 415 34.63 -5.55 15.06
C VAL A 415 33.52 -4.77 14.35
N LEU A 416 33.76 -4.29 13.13
CA LEU A 416 32.76 -3.58 12.32
C LEU A 416 31.55 -4.45 11.93
N SER A 417 31.72 -5.78 11.89
CA SER A 417 30.61 -6.71 11.63
C SER A 417 29.58 -6.77 12.75
N TYR A 418 29.95 -6.34 13.96
CA TYR A 418 29.07 -6.33 15.12
C TYR A 418 28.28 -5.03 15.27
N PHE A 419 28.57 -4.00 14.46
CA PHE A 419 27.83 -2.74 14.47
C PHE A 419 26.76 -2.74 13.37
N SER A 420 25.49 -2.72 13.76
CA SER A 420 24.35 -2.65 12.85
C SER A 420 24.10 -1.23 12.31
N ASP A 421 24.53 -0.19 13.04
CA ASP A 421 24.36 1.20 12.67
C ASP A 421 25.72 1.90 12.61
N VAL A 422 26.10 2.45 11.44
CA VAL A 422 27.33 3.22 11.28
C VAL A 422 26.99 4.60 10.75
N TYR A 423 26.93 5.57 11.67
CA TYR A 423 26.84 6.97 11.30
C TYR A 423 28.17 7.41 10.69
N MET A 424 28.16 8.15 9.58
CA MET A 424 29.38 8.56 8.91
C MET A 424 29.33 10.06 8.64
N LYS A 425 30.21 10.82 9.29
CA LYS A 425 30.28 12.25 9.07
C LYS A 425 31.29 12.58 7.98
N GLY A 426 30.81 13.08 6.85
CA GLY A 426 31.66 13.53 5.74
C GLY A 426 32.52 14.73 6.16
N THR A 427 33.80 14.50 6.46
CA THR A 427 34.73 15.61 6.64
C THR A 427 35.16 16.14 5.27
N LYS A 428 34.50 17.23 4.83
CA LYS A 428 34.84 18.11 3.67
C LYS A 428 35.99 17.63 2.77
N ARG A 429 35.70 17.46 1.47
CA ARG A 429 36.67 17.28 0.37
C ARG A 429 37.97 18.07 0.59
N PHE A 430 39.06 17.38 0.90
CA PHE A 430 40.39 17.92 0.63
C PHE A 430 40.61 17.81 -0.87
N ILE A 431 40.28 18.90 -1.59
CA ILE A 431 40.86 19.11 -2.92
C ILE A 431 42.34 19.42 -2.67
N ASN A 432 43.19 18.39 -2.70
CA ASN A 432 44.62 18.58 -2.78
C ASN A 432 44.90 19.29 -4.11
N LYS A 433 45.40 20.52 -4.03
CA LYS A 433 46.04 21.22 -5.16
C LYS A 433 47.43 20.66 -5.40
#